data_AF-A0AAW7D0R8-F1
#
_entry.id   AF-A0AAW7D0R8-F1
#
_cell.length_a   1.000
_cell.length_b   1.000
_cell.length_c   1.000
_cell.angle_alpha   90.00
_cell.angle_beta   90.00
_cell.angle_gamma   90.00
#
_symmetry.space_group_name_H-M   'P 1'
#
loop_
_entity.id
_entity.type
_entity.pdbx_description
1 polymer ?
#
loop_
_entity_poly.entity_id
_entity_poly.type
_entity_poly.pdbx_seq_one_letter_code
_entity_poly.pdbx_strand_id
1 'polypeptide(L)'
;MNKLTLHRVYFPEATHGLLQFNDQNICFTLELPWLNNKAYISCILEGTYPLKPCYNEHFKHHIEIKKVPHRHGIRFHTANNVQLELQGCIAPVSRIISSTWGHRSQLAMQKLLEHTGAIPTDQLLQLTIKEASEDAIINLIKQGKL
;
A
#
# COMPACT_ATOMS: atom_id res chain seq x y z
N MET A 1 -17.97 0.06 -9.23
CA MET A 1 -17.42 0.61 -7.96
C MET A 1 -15.92 0.68 -8.13
N ASN A 2 -15.29 1.83 -7.92
CA ASN A 2 -13.83 1.98 -7.98
C ASN A 2 -13.26 1.71 -6.59
N LYS A 3 -12.67 0.53 -6.38
CA LYS A 3 -12.21 0.08 -5.07
C LYS A 3 -10.77 -0.43 -5.15
N LEU A 4 -9.93 0.05 -4.24
CA LEU A 4 -8.64 -0.56 -3.96
C LEU A 4 -8.79 -1.56 -2.81
N THR A 5 -8.26 -2.76 -2.99
CA THR A 5 -8.17 -3.77 -1.93
C THR A 5 -6.70 -4.13 -1.71
N LEU A 6 -6.24 -4.01 -0.46
CA LEU A 6 -4.92 -4.42 -0.04
C LEU A 6 -5.04 -5.68 0.81
N HIS A 7 -4.49 -6.78 0.31
CA HIS A 7 -4.38 -8.05 1.02
C HIS A 7 -3.01 -8.14 1.67
N ARG A 8 -2.94 -8.40 2.98
CA ARG A 8 -1.70 -8.42 3.74
C ARG A 8 -1.28 -9.82 4.17
N VAL A 9 0.02 -10.05 4.21
CA VAL A 9 0.67 -11.14 4.93
C VAL A 9 1.66 -10.50 5.91
N TYR A 10 1.50 -10.84 7.19
CA TYR A 10 2.28 -10.26 8.27
C TYR A 10 3.53 -11.11 8.54
N PHE A 11 4.69 -10.47 8.58
CA PHE A 11 5.97 -11.06 8.96
C PHE A 11 6.57 -10.31 10.15
N PRO A 12 7.53 -10.91 10.89
CA PRO A 12 8.16 -10.24 12.03
C PRO A 12 8.87 -8.92 11.68
N GLU A 13 9.46 -8.83 10.49
CA GLU A 13 10.28 -7.68 10.07
C GLU A 13 9.56 -6.68 9.16
N ALA A 14 8.42 -7.07 8.59
CA ALA A 14 7.68 -6.29 7.59
C ALA A 14 6.25 -6.81 7.41
N THR A 15 5.41 -6.03 6.75
CA THR A 15 4.14 -6.51 6.20
C THR A 15 4.23 -6.45 4.68
N HIS A 16 3.91 -7.56 4.01
CA HIS A 16 3.84 -7.61 2.56
C HIS A 16 2.39 -7.59 2.13
N GLY A 17 2.10 -7.03 0.97
CA GLY A 17 0.75 -7.09 0.46
C GLY A 17 0.62 -7.14 -1.05
N LEU A 18 -0.57 -7.51 -1.49
CA LEU A 18 -1.02 -7.44 -2.87
C LEU A 18 -2.08 -6.34 -2.97
N LEU A 19 -1.83 -5.35 -3.83
CA LEU A 19 -2.77 -4.28 -4.10
C LEU A 19 -3.55 -4.58 -5.38
N GLN A 20 -4.88 -4.57 -5.26
CA GLN A 20 -5.80 -4.82 -6.35
C GLN A 20 -6.69 -3.61 -6.58
N PHE A 21 -6.99 -3.32 -7.85
CA PHE A 21 -8.03 -2.37 -8.25
C PHE A 21 -9.14 -3.14 -8.95
N ASN A 22 -10.36 -3.08 -8.40
CA ASN A 22 -11.50 -3.84 -8.92
C ASN A 22 -11.13 -5.32 -9.19
N ASP A 23 -10.49 -5.95 -8.19
CA ASP A 23 -10.03 -7.35 -8.18
C ASP A 23 -8.92 -7.69 -9.19
N GLN A 24 -8.37 -6.68 -9.89
CA GLN A 24 -7.20 -6.84 -10.77
C GLN A 24 -5.91 -6.47 -10.03
N ASN A 25 -4.90 -7.35 -10.10
CA ASN A 25 -3.60 -7.14 -9.47
C ASN A 25 -2.85 -5.97 -10.10
N ILE A 26 -2.48 -4.97 -9.29
CA ILE A 26 -1.72 -3.80 -9.76
C ILE A 26 -0.24 -3.97 -9.47
N CYS A 27 0.08 -4.24 -8.21
CA CYS A 27 1.42 -4.28 -7.66
C CYS A 27 1.44 -4.97 -6.29
N PHE A 28 2.65 -5.20 -5.77
CA PHE A 28 2.84 -5.54 -4.37
C PHE A 28 3.03 -4.29 -3.53
N THR A 29 2.99 -4.46 -2.22
CA THR A 29 3.29 -3.42 -1.25
C THR A 29 4.22 -3.92 -0.16
N LEU A 30 5.01 -2.99 0.38
CA LEU A 30 5.83 -3.17 1.57
C LEU A 30 5.41 -2.15 2.62
N GLU A 31 5.30 -2.61 3.86
CA GLU A 31 5.03 -1.79 5.04
C GLU A 31 5.90 -2.27 6.21
N LEU A 32 5.96 -1.45 7.26
CA LEU A 32 6.51 -1.85 8.56
C LEU A 32 5.73 -3.05 9.15
N PRO A 33 6.33 -3.81 10.08
CA PRO A 33 5.62 -4.88 10.77
C PRO A 33 4.43 -4.34 11.56
N TRP A 34 3.46 -5.20 11.86
CA TRP A 34 2.37 -4.82 12.75
C TRP A 34 2.85 -4.74 14.20
N LEU A 35 2.81 -3.53 14.77
CA LEU A 35 3.18 -3.27 16.17
C LEU A 35 2.06 -2.49 16.87
N ASN A 36 0.82 -3.01 16.78
CA ASN A 36 -0.37 -2.45 17.43
C ASN A 36 -0.64 -0.99 17.05
N ASN A 37 -0.59 -0.66 15.75
CA ASN A 37 -0.82 0.68 15.21
C ASN A 37 0.09 1.78 15.81
N LYS A 38 1.24 1.41 16.41
CA LYS A 38 2.17 2.37 16.99
C LYS A 38 2.71 3.33 15.93
N ALA A 39 2.81 4.60 16.30
CA ALA A 39 3.23 5.64 15.39
C ALA A 39 4.66 5.42 14.89
N TYR A 40 4.89 5.66 13.60
CA TYR A 40 6.19 5.63 12.90
C TYR A 40 6.87 4.26 12.80
N ILE A 41 6.43 3.26 13.57
CA ILE A 41 7.08 1.94 13.62
C ILE A 41 6.15 0.78 13.20
N SER A 42 4.87 1.06 12.94
CA SER A 42 3.86 0.05 12.59
C SER A 42 3.20 0.35 11.24
N CYS A 43 2.77 -0.68 10.52
CA CYS A 43 1.69 -0.55 9.55
C CYS A 43 0.37 -0.14 10.24
N ILE A 44 -0.55 0.45 9.48
CA ILE A 44 -1.86 0.92 10.01
C ILE A 44 -2.84 -0.24 10.16
N LEU A 45 -3.92 -0.04 10.92
CA LEU A 45 -4.95 -1.08 11.11
C LEU A 45 -5.58 -1.54 9.79
N GLU A 46 -6.16 -2.74 9.83
CA GLU A 46 -7.12 -3.17 8.82
C GLU A 46 -8.40 -2.34 8.90
N GLY A 47 -9.13 -2.28 7.79
CA GLY A 47 -10.35 -1.48 7.68
C GLY A 47 -10.47 -0.78 6.34
N THR A 48 -11.47 0.10 6.23
CA THR A 48 -11.75 0.84 5.01
C THR A 48 -11.48 2.34 5.22
N TYR A 49 -10.63 2.90 4.36
CA TYR A 49 -10.16 4.27 4.46
C TYR A 49 -10.48 5.04 3.18
N PRO A 50 -10.98 6.29 3.28
CA PRO A 50 -11.06 7.17 2.12
C PRO A 50 -9.65 7.50 1.62
N LEU A 51 -9.48 7.46 0.30
CA LEU A 51 -8.27 7.91 -0.35
C LEU A 51 -8.46 9.32 -0.91
N LYS A 52 -7.39 10.11 -0.84
CA LYS A 52 -7.35 11.44 -1.45
C LYS A 52 -6.13 11.52 -2.38
N PRO A 53 -6.33 11.52 -3.72
CA PRO A 53 -5.28 11.89 -4.65
C PRO A 53 -4.84 13.33 -4.39
N CYS A 54 -3.53 13.54 -4.29
CA CYS A 54 -2.91 14.81 -3.96
C CYS A 54 -1.77 15.11 -4.94
N TYR A 55 -1.46 16.40 -5.11
CA TYR A 55 -0.28 16.87 -5.80
C TYR A 55 0.41 17.97 -4.97
N ASN A 56 1.74 17.92 -4.87
CA ASN A 56 2.53 19.07 -4.45
C ASN A 56 3.93 19.01 -5.08
N GLU A 57 4.68 20.11 -5.02
CA GLU A 57 5.97 20.22 -5.71
C GLU A 57 7.02 19.22 -5.23
N HIS A 58 6.99 18.90 -3.93
CA HIS A 58 7.95 18.03 -3.24
C HIS A 58 7.71 16.53 -3.52
N PHE A 59 6.46 16.08 -3.48
CA PHE A 59 6.06 14.67 -3.56
C PHE A 59 5.35 14.32 -4.87
N LYS A 60 5.16 15.30 -5.76
CA LYS A 60 4.41 15.16 -7.02
C LYS A 60 3.04 14.53 -6.74
N HIS A 61 2.55 13.71 -7.68
CA HIS A 61 1.30 12.97 -7.49
C HIS A 61 1.48 11.85 -6.46
N HIS A 62 0.64 11.86 -5.43
CA HIS A 62 0.62 10.84 -4.39
C HIS A 62 -0.81 10.64 -3.87
N ILE A 63 -1.01 9.62 -3.03
CA ILE A 63 -2.33 9.27 -2.51
C ILE A 63 -2.26 9.26 -0.99
N GLU A 64 -3.03 10.12 -0.34
CA GLU A 64 -3.19 10.11 1.12
C GLU A 64 -4.27 9.12 1.55
N ILE A 65 -4.02 8.44 2.67
CA ILE A 65 -4.98 7.59 3.36
C ILE A 65 -5.57 8.41 4.51
N LYS A 66 -6.87 8.71 4.44
CA LYS A 66 -7.54 9.60 5.39
C LYS A 66 -8.25 8.80 6.48
N LYS A 67 -8.55 9.48 7.59
CA LYS A 67 -9.32 8.95 8.73
C LYS A 67 -8.69 7.68 9.36
N VAL A 68 -7.36 7.58 9.36
CA VAL A 68 -6.67 6.50 10.08
C VAL A 68 -6.71 6.80 11.58
N PRO A 69 -7.26 5.90 12.43
CA PRO A 69 -7.35 6.13 13.87
C PRO A 69 -5.99 6.40 14.51
N HIS A 70 -5.90 7.51 15.27
CA HIS A 70 -4.71 7.93 16.02
C HIS A 70 -3.43 8.09 15.18
N ARG A 71 -3.53 8.18 13.85
CA ARG A 71 -2.40 8.31 12.93
C ARG A 71 -2.69 9.41 11.91
N HIS A 72 -1.64 10.06 11.45
CA HIS A 72 -1.70 11.12 10.44
C HIS A 72 -0.55 10.95 9.45
N GLY A 73 -0.63 11.65 8.31
CA GLY A 73 0.42 11.62 7.28
C GLY A 73 0.58 10.29 6.55
N ILE A 74 -0.38 9.37 6.69
CA ILE A 74 -0.33 8.07 6.03
C ILE A 74 -0.64 8.23 4.54
N ARG A 75 0.20 7.65 3.71
CA ARG A 75 0.13 7.78 2.24
C ARG A 75 0.73 6.58 1.55
N PHE A 76 0.44 6.46 0.26
CA PHE A 76 1.26 5.71 -0.67
C PHE A 76 2.42 6.58 -1.14
N HIS A 77 3.66 6.05 -1.08
CA HIS A 77 4.81 6.70 -1.68
C HIS A 77 5.83 5.68 -2.18
N THR A 78 6.72 6.12 -3.05
CA THR A 78 7.84 5.30 -3.51
C THR A 78 8.83 5.07 -2.38
N ALA A 79 9.15 3.81 -2.12
CA ALA A 79 10.22 3.34 -1.26
C ALA A 79 10.52 1.87 -1.63
N ASN A 80 11.74 1.42 -1.41
CA ASN A 80 12.15 0.03 -1.67
C ASN A 80 12.62 -0.67 -0.39
N ASN A 81 13.10 0.05 0.62
CA ASN A 81 13.54 -0.47 1.89
C ASN A 81 12.53 -0.15 3.02
N VAL A 82 12.04 -1.19 3.69
CA VAL A 82 11.04 -1.07 4.76
C VAL A 82 11.53 -0.23 5.93
N GLN A 83 12.74 -0.45 6.42
CA GLN A 83 13.21 0.12 7.69
C GLN A 83 13.83 1.51 7.52
N LEU A 84 14.42 1.79 6.35
CA LEU A 84 15.12 3.04 6.09
C LEU A 84 14.22 4.14 5.52
N GLU A 85 13.14 3.76 4.83
CA GLU A 85 12.32 4.70 4.05
C GLU A 85 10.87 4.82 4.54
N LEU A 86 10.38 3.90 5.40
CA LEU A 86 9.00 3.93 5.88
C LEU A 86 8.88 4.36 7.33
N GLN A 87 7.83 5.13 7.60
CA GLN A 87 7.42 5.55 8.93
C GLN A 87 5.92 5.28 9.17
N GLY A 88 5.47 4.12 8.69
CA GLY A 88 4.08 3.66 8.73
C GLY A 88 3.25 4.00 7.48
N CYS A 89 3.91 4.41 6.40
CA CYS A 89 3.29 4.54 5.07
C CYS A 89 3.29 3.20 4.32
N ILE A 90 2.63 3.16 3.16
CA ILE A 90 2.55 1.98 2.29
C ILE A 90 3.39 2.22 1.04
N ALA A 91 4.31 1.32 0.72
CA ALA A 91 5.18 1.43 -0.45
C ALA A 91 4.79 0.47 -1.57
N PRO A 92 4.24 0.95 -2.70
CA PRO A 92 4.03 0.13 -3.88
C PRO A 92 5.37 -0.33 -4.46
N VAL A 93 5.50 -1.61 -4.78
CA VAL A 93 6.66 -2.20 -5.45
C VAL A 93 6.21 -3.18 -6.54
N SER A 94 6.98 -3.27 -7.62
CA SER A 94 6.65 -4.21 -8.71
C SER A 94 7.04 -5.64 -8.36
N ARG A 95 8.02 -5.80 -7.46
CA ARG A 95 8.54 -7.08 -7.01
C ARG A 95 9.03 -6.98 -5.57
N ILE A 96 8.79 -8.02 -4.78
CA ILE A 96 9.41 -8.20 -3.46
C ILE A 96 10.67 -9.07 -3.66
N ILE A 97 11.81 -8.62 -3.15
CA ILE A 97 13.12 -9.27 -3.33
C ILE A 97 13.53 -10.01 -2.05
N SER A 98 13.22 -9.45 -0.88
CA SER A 98 13.49 -10.04 0.43
C SER A 98 12.43 -9.59 1.45
N SER A 99 12.58 -10.01 2.72
CA SER A 99 11.66 -9.63 3.81
C SER A 99 11.47 -8.11 3.93
N THR A 100 12.52 -7.32 3.72
CA THR A 100 12.53 -5.87 3.95
C THR A 100 12.84 -5.05 2.69
N TRP A 101 12.95 -5.70 1.52
CA TRP A 101 13.36 -5.04 0.28
C TRP A 101 12.48 -5.38 -0.91
N GLY A 102 12.08 -4.35 -1.65
CA GLY A 102 11.34 -4.45 -2.91
C GLY A 102 12.03 -3.72 -4.06
N HIS A 103 11.47 -3.78 -5.26
CA HIS A 103 12.08 -3.19 -6.43
C HIS A 103 11.07 -2.50 -7.35
N ARG A 104 11.54 -1.47 -8.07
CA ARG A 104 10.78 -0.66 -9.03
C ARG A 104 9.55 -0.01 -8.40
N SER A 105 9.72 0.63 -7.25
CA SER A 105 8.64 1.33 -6.55
C SER A 105 8.06 2.50 -7.36
N GLN A 106 8.90 3.22 -8.10
CA GLN A 106 8.44 4.28 -9.01
C GLN A 106 7.46 3.76 -10.07
N LEU A 107 7.78 2.64 -10.73
CA LEU A 107 6.90 2.02 -11.72
C LEU A 107 5.59 1.54 -11.09
N ALA A 108 5.64 0.93 -9.91
CA ALA A 108 4.45 0.49 -9.20
C ALA A 108 3.56 1.66 -8.75
N MET A 109 4.17 2.76 -8.30
CA MET A 109 3.47 3.99 -7.95
C MET A 109 2.82 4.63 -9.19
N GLN A 110 3.52 4.67 -10.31
CA GLN A 110 2.95 5.15 -11.58
C GLN A 110 1.71 4.33 -11.97
N LYS A 111 1.80 2.99 -11.96
CA LYS A 111 0.65 2.11 -12.24
C LYS A 111 -0.53 2.39 -11.31
N LEU A 112 -0.26 2.57 -10.01
CA LEU A 112 -1.31 2.91 -9.05
C LEU A 112 -1.98 4.25 -9.36
N LEU A 113 -1.18 5.27 -9.71
CA LEU A 113 -1.68 6.58 -10.10
C LEU A 113 -2.50 6.54 -11.41
N GLU A 114 -2.11 5.71 -12.38
CA GLU A 114 -2.88 5.53 -13.62
C GLU A 114 -4.29 4.97 -13.37
N HIS A 115 -4.45 4.04 -12.42
CA HIS A 115 -5.75 3.47 -12.07
C HIS A 115 -6.60 4.42 -11.23
N THR A 116 -5.96 5.21 -10.36
CA THR A 116 -6.65 6.07 -9.38
C THR A 116 -6.90 7.49 -9.88
N GLY A 117 -6.02 8.01 -10.76
CA GLY A 117 -6.10 9.35 -11.33
C GLY A 117 -7.15 9.49 -12.44
N ALA A 118 -7.60 8.38 -13.03
CA ALA A 118 -8.72 8.35 -13.96
C ALA A 118 -10.09 8.47 -13.27
N ILE A 119 -10.13 8.46 -11.94
CA ILE A 119 -11.37 8.53 -11.17
C ILE A 119 -11.79 9.99 -11.01
N PRO A 120 -13.00 10.37 -11.47
CA PRO A 120 -13.54 11.71 -11.26
C PRO A 120 -13.56 12.10 -9.78
N THR A 121 -13.24 13.37 -9.47
CA THR A 121 -13.12 13.89 -8.10
C THR A 121 -14.40 13.77 -7.27
N ASP A 122 -15.57 13.68 -7.93
CA ASP A 122 -16.88 13.47 -7.32
C ASP A 122 -17.15 12.00 -6.95
N GLN A 123 -16.32 11.06 -7.39
CA GLN A 123 -16.41 9.64 -7.01
C GLN A 123 -15.47 9.31 -5.85
N LEU A 124 -16.03 8.67 -4.83
CA LEU A 124 -15.29 8.30 -3.64
C LEU A 124 -14.40 7.07 -3.90
N LEU A 125 -13.09 7.25 -3.88
CA LEU A 125 -12.11 6.16 -3.90
C LEU A 125 -11.86 5.68 -2.46
N GLN A 126 -12.01 4.38 -2.24
CA GLN A 126 -11.74 3.75 -0.95
C GLN A 126 -10.64 2.69 -1.06
N LEU A 127 -9.84 2.59 -0.01
CA LEU A 127 -8.93 1.48 0.24
C LEU A 127 -9.52 0.58 1.32
N THR A 128 -9.77 -0.68 1.01
CA THR A 128 -10.02 -1.72 2.01
C THR A 128 -8.75 -2.50 2.25
N ILE A 129 -8.30 -2.53 3.50
CA ILE A 129 -7.15 -3.29 3.97
C ILE A 129 -7.66 -4.49 4.75
N LYS A 130 -7.15 -5.68 4.43
CA LYS A 130 -7.50 -6.93 5.13
C LYS A 130 -6.34 -7.92 5.11
N GLU A 131 -6.29 -8.81 6.09
CA GLU A 131 -5.42 -9.99 6.01
C GLU A 131 -5.79 -10.86 4.79
N ALA A 132 -4.77 -11.41 4.14
CA ALA A 132 -4.96 -12.35 3.04
C ALA A 132 -5.47 -13.68 3.58
N SER A 133 -6.64 -14.11 3.11
CA SER A 133 -7.28 -15.36 3.53
C SER A 133 -7.23 -16.48 2.49
N GLU A 134 -6.93 -16.15 1.23
CA GLU A 134 -6.92 -17.10 0.12
C GLU A 134 -5.49 -17.58 -0.15
N ASP A 135 -5.28 -18.90 -0.19
CA ASP A 135 -3.96 -19.50 -0.40
C ASP A 135 -3.28 -19.00 -1.68
N ALA A 136 -4.05 -18.81 -2.75
CA ALA A 136 -3.53 -18.27 -4.01
C ALA A 136 -2.92 -16.86 -3.82
N ILE A 137 -3.60 -15.98 -3.07
CA ILE A 137 -3.12 -14.62 -2.79
C ILE A 137 -1.91 -14.67 -1.86
N ILE A 138 -1.98 -15.47 -0.79
CA ILE A 138 -0.88 -15.64 0.17
C ILE A 138 0.38 -16.13 -0.55
N ASN A 139 0.25 -17.14 -1.40
CA ASN A 139 1.35 -17.70 -2.17
C ASN A 139 1.91 -16.69 -3.18
N LEU A 140 1.05 -15.93 -3.86
CA LEU A 140 1.49 -14.88 -4.78
C LEU A 140 2.30 -13.78 -4.06
N ILE A 141 1.84 -13.33 -2.89
CA ILE A 141 2.55 -12.35 -2.06
C ILE A 141 3.93 -12.89 -1.65
N LYS A 142 3.99 -14.15 -1.18
CA LYS A 142 5.24 -14.80 -0.77
C LYS A 142 6.22 -15.01 -1.94
N GLN A 143 5.73 -15.25 -3.15
CA GLN A 143 6.56 -15.33 -4.35
C GLN A 143 7.11 -13.96 -4.77
N GLY A 144 6.38 -12.89 -4.44
CA GLY A 144 6.82 -11.52 -4.63
C GLY A 144 6.93 -11.09 -6.09
N LYS A 145 6.30 -11.81 -7.03
CA LYS A 145 6.33 -11.52 -8.48
C LYS A 145 4.94 -11.74 -9.08
N LEU A 146 4.45 -10.73 -9.82
CA LEU A 146 3.21 -10.79 -10.63
C LEU A 146 3.48 -11.41 -12.00
#